data_AF-A0A8J2VXS4-F1
#
_entry.id   AF-A0A8J2VXS4-F1
#
_cell.length_a   1.000
_cell.length_b   1.000
_cell.length_c   1.000
_cell.angle_alpha   90.00
_cell.angle_beta   90.00
_cell.angle_gamma   90.00
#
_symmetry.space_group_name_H-M   'P 1'
#
loop_
_entity.id
_entity.type
_entity.pdbx_description
1 polymer ?
#
loop_
_entity_poly.entity_id
_entity_poly.type
_entity_poly.pdbx_seq_one_letter_code
_entity_poly.pdbx_strand_id
1 'polypeptide(L)'
;MIHDKKGPAWIKTQVLDTNTLEPLPIGQVGVLAHYDLANWNACVAILTEDLGYLTENGFVLLGRVKGSEARGCSVAVDQLLQSNQH
;
A
#
# COMPACT_ATOMS: atom_id res chain seq x y z
N MET A 1 -14.62 -12.14 -3.60
CA MET A 1 -13.46 -12.67 -4.35
C MET A 1 -12.35 -11.66 -4.19
N ILE A 2 -11.25 -12.03 -3.51
CA ILE A 2 -10.09 -11.17 -3.38
C ILE A 2 -9.29 -11.35 -4.67
N HIS A 3 -9.04 -10.26 -5.39
CA HIS A 3 -8.23 -10.29 -6.60
C HIS A 3 -6.82 -9.85 -6.26
N ASP A 4 -5.86 -10.76 -6.43
CA ASP A 4 -4.44 -10.45 -6.30
C ASP A 4 -4.06 -9.36 -7.30
N LYS A 5 -3.39 -8.33 -6.80
CA LYS A 5 -2.76 -7.29 -7.60
C LYS A 5 -1.35 -7.72 -7.93
N LYS A 6 -0.90 -7.39 -9.15
CA LYS A 6 0.47 -7.64 -9.59
C LYS A 6 1.03 -6.37 -10.21
N GLY A 7 2.22 -5.98 -9.75
CA GLY A 7 2.96 -4.88 -10.35
C GLY A 7 3.56 -5.28 -11.71
N PRO A 8 3.95 -4.30 -12.54
CA PRO A 8 4.75 -4.55 -13.73
C PRO A 8 6.13 -5.13 -13.36
N ALA A 9 6.84 -5.70 -14.33
CA ALA A 9 8.09 -6.42 -14.10
C ALA A 9 9.22 -5.57 -13.46
N TRP A 10 9.15 -4.24 -13.57
CA TRP A 10 10.12 -3.31 -12.99
C TRP A 10 9.77 -2.82 -11.58
N ILE A 11 8.64 -3.28 -11.01
CA ILE A 11 8.23 -2.97 -9.63
C ILE A 11 8.29 -4.23 -8.79
N LYS A 12 9.03 -4.15 -7.67
CA LYS A 12 8.99 -5.15 -6.61
C LYS A 12 8.15 -4.62 -5.45
N THR A 13 7.06 -5.32 -5.13
CA THR A 13 6.28 -5.05 -3.91
C THR A 13 6.79 -5.92 -2.76
N GLN A 14 6.96 -5.32 -1.59
CA GLN A 14 7.27 -6.01 -0.34
C GLN A 14 6.27 -5.59 0.74
N VAL A 15 5.99 -6.49 1.67
CA VAL A 15 5.20 -6.19 2.87
C VAL A 15 6.16 -6.12 4.05
N LEU A 16 6.08 -5.03 4.80
CA LEU A 16 6.97 -4.73 5.93
C LEU A 16 6.17 -4.63 7.24
N ASP A 17 6.80 -4.97 8.35
CA ASP A 17 6.25 -4.70 9.69
C ASP A 17 6.10 -3.18 9.87
N THR A 18 4.97 -2.74 10.43
CA THR A 18 4.66 -1.31 10.55
C THR A 18 5.53 -0.56 11.56
N ASN A 19 6.18 -1.26 12.49
CA ASN A 19 7.01 -0.68 13.54
C ASN A 19 8.50 -0.83 13.23
N THR A 20 8.93 -1.99 12.73
CA THR A 20 10.36 -2.28 12.50
C THR A 20 10.78 -2.07 11.05
N LEU A 21 9.83 -2.04 10.12
CA LEU A 21 10.06 -2.03 8.67
C LEU A 21 10.83 -3.25 8.14
N GLU A 22 10.91 -4.32 8.93
CA GLU A 22 11.48 -5.59 8.48
C GLU A 22 10.51 -6.33 7.54
N PRO A 23 11.02 -7.07 6.53
CA PRO A 23 10.18 -7.86 5.64
C PRO A 23 9.35 -8.92 6.37
N LEU A 24 8.07 -8.99 6.02
CA LEU A 24 7.17 -10.02 6.52
C LEU A 24 7.04 -11.21 5.57
N PRO A 25 6.81 -12.43 6.10
CA PRO A 25 6.47 -13.61 5.30
C PRO A 25 5.17 -13.45 4.50
N ILE A 26 5.01 -14.29 3.47
CA ILE A 26 3.76 -14.41 2.70
C ILE A 26 2.56 -14.65 3.63
N GLY A 27 1.43 -14.00 3.34
CA GLY A 27 0.19 -14.10 4.11
C GLY A 27 0.13 -13.23 5.38
N GLN A 28 1.23 -12.62 5.82
CA GLN A 28 1.22 -11.70 6.96
C GLN A 28 0.87 -10.27 6.52
N VAL A 29 0.04 -9.61 7.32
CA VAL A 29 -0.40 -8.24 7.06
C VAL A 29 0.63 -7.25 7.58
N GLY A 30 1.01 -6.31 6.72
CA GLY A 30 1.90 -5.20 7.04
C GLY A 30 1.71 -4.03 6.08
N VAL A 31 2.62 -3.08 6.11
CA VAL A 31 2.61 -1.93 5.19
C VAL A 31 3.27 -2.31 3.86
N LEU A 32 2.67 -1.89 2.75
CA LEU A 32 3.18 -2.12 1.41
C LEU A 32 4.28 -1.11 1.08
N ALA A 33 5.43 -1.64 0.67
CA ALA A 33 6.51 -0.89 0.06
C ALA A 33 6.64 -1.28 -1.41
N HIS A 34 6.84 -0.28 -2.27
CA HIS A 34 7.07 -0.47 -3.69
C HIS A 34 8.47 0.01 -4.05
N TYR A 35 9.26 -0.90 -4.60
CA TYR A 35 10.57 -0.60 -5.18
C TYR A 35 10.38 -0.48 -6.69
N ASP A 36 10.37 0.74 -7.20
CA ASP A 36 10.11 1.07 -8.60
C ASP A 36 11.40 1.50 -9.31
N LEU A 37 11.92 0.63 -10.17
CA LEU A 37 13.13 0.91 -10.95
C LEU A 37 12.90 1.93 -12.07
N ALA A 38 11.65 2.21 -12.45
CA ALA A 38 11.33 3.27 -13.40
C ALA A 38 11.38 4.66 -12.75
N ASN A 39 11.40 4.75 -11.41
CA ASN A 39 11.49 6.02 -10.69
C ASN A 39 12.93 6.54 -10.57
N TRP A 40 13.68 6.49 -11.68
CA TRP A 40 15.13 6.71 -11.78
C TRP A 40 15.62 8.08 -11.27
N ASN A 41 14.84 9.15 -11.48
CA ASN A 41 15.20 10.52 -11.05
C ASN A 41 14.58 10.89 -9.68
N ALA A 42 14.05 9.92 -8.94
CA ALA A 42 13.41 10.13 -7.65
C ALA A 42 13.66 8.93 -6.72
N CYS A 43 12.85 8.79 -5.66
CA CYS A 43 12.99 7.68 -4.72
C CYS A 43 12.62 6.34 -5.39
N VAL A 44 13.53 5.37 -5.34
CA VAL A 44 13.25 4.01 -5.82
C VAL A 44 12.31 3.28 -4.85
N ALA A 45 12.41 3.54 -3.55
CA ALA A 45 11.56 2.92 -2.53
C ALA A 45 10.47 3.88 -2.06
N ILE A 46 9.21 3.46 -2.20
CA ILE A 46 8.02 4.20 -1.77
C ILE A 46 7.31 3.38 -0.70
N LEU A 47 7.25 3.91 0.53
CA LEU A 47 6.39 3.37 1.58
C LEU A 47 4.99 3.97 1.41
N THR A 48 4.01 3.13 1.09
CA THR A 48 2.73 3.60 0.52
C THR A 48 1.72 4.08 1.55
N GLU A 49 1.91 3.72 2.83
CA GLU A 49 0.89 3.79 3.89
C GLU A 49 -0.35 2.93 3.61
N ASP A 50 -0.22 1.95 2.71
CA ASP A 50 -1.26 0.95 2.45
C ASP A 50 -0.98 -0.34 3.23
N LEU A 51 -2.01 -0.93 3.82
CA LEU A 51 -1.96 -2.24 4.44
C LEU A 51 -2.26 -3.33 3.42
N GLY A 52 -1.50 -4.42 3.50
CA GLY A 52 -1.68 -5.57 2.63
C GLY A 52 -0.87 -6.78 3.06
N TYR A 53 -0.98 -7.86 2.29
CA TYR A 53 -0.15 -9.05 2.45
C TYR A 53 0.25 -9.61 1.08
N LEU A 54 1.38 -10.31 1.03
CA LEU A 54 1.82 -11.01 -0.18
C LEU A 54 1.08 -12.33 -0.33
N THR A 55 0.78 -12.70 -1.57
CA THR A 55 0.32 -14.04 -1.96
C THR A 55 1.39 -14.70 -2.84
N GLU A 56 1.17 -15.94 -3.24
CA GLU A 56 2.04 -16.61 -4.22
C GLU A 56 2.01 -15.92 -5.60
N ASN A 57 0.94 -15.19 -5.92
CA ASN A 57 0.71 -14.62 -7.26
C ASN A 57 0.86 -13.10 -7.32
N GLY A 58 0.98 -12.42 -6.18
CA GLY A 58 1.02 -10.97 -6.10
C GLY A 58 0.84 -10.47 -4.67
N PHE A 59 -0.07 -9.51 -4.50
CA PHE A 59 -0.41 -8.97 -3.18
C PHE A 59 -1.88 -8.59 -3.09
N VAL A 60 -2.39 -8.54 -1.87
CA VAL A 60 -3.74 -8.09 -1.55
C VAL A 60 -3.65 -6.74 -0.85
N LEU A 61 -4.42 -5.78 -1.36
CA LEU A 61 -4.60 -4.46 -0.75
C LEU A 61 -5.81 -4.51 0.20
N LEU A 62 -5.61 -4.17 1.47
CA LEU A 62 -6.64 -4.20 2.50
C LEU A 62 -7.21 -2.80 2.82
N GLY A 63 -6.47 -1.74 2.49
CA GLY A 63 -6.84 -0.35 2.75
C GLY A 63 -5.66 0.48 3.23
N ARG A 64 -5.91 1.71 3.68
CA ARG A 64 -4.87 2.59 4.24
C ARG A 64 -4.59 2.26 5.71
N VAL A 65 -3.37 2.54 6.17
CA VAL A 65 -3.03 2.56 7.60
C VAL A 65 -3.90 3.60 8.31
N LYS A 66 -4.44 3.28 9.50
CA LYS A 66 -5.24 4.22 10.29
C LYS A 66 -4.42 5.47 10.62
N GLY A 67 -4.98 6.65 10.34
CA GLY A 67 -4.30 7.93 10.56
C GLY A 67 -3.39 8.38 9.41
N SER A 68 -3.33 7.64 8.29
CA SER A 68 -2.72 8.15 7.06
C SER A 68 -3.42 9.43 6.61
N GLU A 69 -2.67 10.45 6.21
CA GLU A 69 -3.27 11.64 5.63
C GLU A 69 -3.94 11.32 4.30
N ALA A 70 -5.16 11.82 4.12
CA ALA A 70 -5.83 11.77 2.83
C ALA A 70 -5.03 12.60 1.81
N ARG A 71 -4.69 12.01 0.66
CA ARG A 71 -3.99 12.70 -0.43
C ARG A 71 -4.74 12.54 -1.75
N GLY A 72 -4.71 13.57 -2.58
CA GLY A 72 -5.35 13.59 -3.90
C GLY A 72 -6.87 13.39 -3.82
N CYS A 73 -7.44 12.58 -4.71
CA CYS A 73 -8.88 12.32 -4.76
C CYS A 73 -9.46 11.71 -3.47
N SER A 74 -8.62 11.11 -2.62
CA SER A 74 -9.03 10.57 -1.33
C SER A 74 -9.53 11.66 -0.37
N VAL A 75 -9.04 12.90 -0.52
CA VAL A 75 -9.51 14.04 0.28
C VAL A 75 -10.99 14.34 0.00
N ALA A 76 -11.40 14.29 -1.26
CA ALA A 76 -12.79 14.55 -1.65
C ALA A 76 -13.73 13.45 -1.13
N VAL A 77 -13.27 12.20 -1.10
CA VAL A 77 -14.03 11.07 -0.53
C VAL A 77 -14.15 11.21 0.98
N ASP A 78 -13.08 11.55 1.68
CA ASP A 78 -13.12 11.76 3.13
C ASP A 78 -14.03 12.93 3.52
N GLN A 79 -13.99 14.04 2.77
CA GLN A 79 -14.90 15.17 2.95
C GLN A 79 -16.38 14.76 2.77
N LEU A 80 -16.67 13.94 1.76
CA LEU A 80 -18.03 13.43 1.51
C LEU A 80 -18.50 12.49 2.62
N LEU A 81 -17.62 11.63 3.14
CA LEU A 81 -17.94 10.75 4.26
C LEU A 81 -18.19 11.54 5.55
N GLN A 82 -17.43 12.61 5.80
CA GLN A 82 -17.63 13.52 6.93
C GLN A 82 -18.93 14.34 6.79
N SER A 83 -19.30 14.79 5.59
CA SER A 83 -20.53 15.57 5.39
C SER A 83 -21.81 14.75 5.58
N ASN A 84 -21.74 13.43 5.42
CA ASN A 84 -22.87 12.50 5.57
C ASN A 84 -23.01 11.94 7.00
N GLN A 85 -22.19 12.40 7.96
CA GLN A 85 -22.31 12.07 9.38
C GLN A 85 -23.12 13.10 10.19
N HIS A 86 -23.74 14.06 9.51
CA HIS A 86 -24.69 15.04 10.06
C HIS A 86 -26.14 14.69 9.74
#